data_AF-A0A844IC07-F1
#
_entry.id   AF-A0A844IC07-F1
#
_cell.length_a   1.000
_cell.length_b   1.000
_cell.length_c   1.000
_cell.angle_alpha   90.00
_cell.angle_beta   90.00
_cell.angle_gamma   90.00
#
_symmetry.space_group_name_H-M   'P 1'
#
loop_
_entity.id
_entity.type
_entity.pdbx_description
1 polymer ?
#
loop_
_entity_poly.entity_id
_entity_poly.type
_entity_poly.pdbx_seq_one_letter_code
_entity_poly.pdbx_strand_id
1 'polypeptide(L)'
;MAELPKTLEDAIAQSCEAVKSALADGITRIQVELLFPELKFMTVAEQFLPQFTEYESRLKVFFADAGAAALARRDWTDTQFQISDIGTGRAASLEAKIQPEDEIFLFIAPTSVEVPQLEKLCELIGDRPVIMLTPRLEDSSVVGIGYTARETRRRFISTIESCYYIRPVDDESALFRCYPGQWEVWQEIEDEYQKIVELPKKPSGDELDAILLKGQTANTADATPARKPSVFKSLQRFIKALSS
;
A
#
# COMPACT_ATOMS: atom_id res chain seq x y z
N MET A 1 7.99 4.32 -18.42
CA MET A 1 6.58 4.09 -18.00
C MET A 1 6.58 2.74 -17.29
N ALA A 2 6.05 2.65 -16.07
CA ALA A 2 6.03 1.38 -15.36
C ALA A 2 5.03 0.41 -16.03
N GLU A 3 5.40 -0.84 -16.19
CA GLU A 3 4.50 -1.91 -16.65
C GLU A 3 3.83 -2.57 -15.44
N LEU A 4 2.68 -3.20 -15.66
CA LEU A 4 2.03 -3.99 -14.62
C LEU A 4 2.99 -5.10 -14.13
N PRO A 5 3.30 -5.17 -12.82
CA PRO A 5 4.25 -6.16 -12.29
C PRO A 5 3.70 -7.57 -12.44
N LYS A 6 4.59 -8.53 -12.73
CA LYS A 6 4.22 -9.94 -12.92
C LYS A 6 4.37 -10.75 -11.64
N THR A 7 5.24 -10.31 -10.74
CA THR A 7 5.51 -10.94 -9.44
C THR A 7 5.33 -9.96 -8.28
N LEU A 8 5.29 -10.48 -7.06
CA LEU A 8 5.29 -9.63 -5.86
C LEU A 8 6.63 -8.89 -5.72
N GLU A 9 7.72 -9.55 -6.06
CA GLU A 9 9.08 -9.01 -6.07
C GLU A 9 9.19 -7.84 -7.05
N ASP A 10 8.63 -7.97 -8.25
CA ASP A 10 8.54 -6.87 -9.23
C ASP A 10 7.75 -5.69 -8.64
N ALA A 11 6.60 -5.96 -8.01
CA ALA A 11 5.78 -4.91 -7.42
C ALA A 11 6.50 -4.18 -6.28
N ILE A 12 7.26 -4.91 -5.45
CA ILE A 12 8.08 -4.33 -4.39
C ILE A 12 9.18 -3.47 -5.00
N ALA A 13 9.94 -3.98 -5.97
CA ALA A 13 11.00 -3.24 -6.64
C ALA A 13 10.48 -1.96 -7.31
N GLN A 14 9.37 -2.05 -8.05
CA GLN A 14 8.73 -0.89 -8.67
C GLN A 14 8.27 0.13 -7.62
N SER A 15 7.70 -0.33 -6.51
CA SER A 15 7.27 0.56 -5.42
C SER A 15 8.43 1.31 -4.76
N CYS A 16 9.60 0.69 -4.66
CA CYS A 16 10.78 1.34 -4.12
C CYS A 16 11.28 2.46 -5.04
N GLU A 17 11.32 2.23 -6.35
CA GLU A 17 11.69 3.25 -7.33
C GLU A 17 10.68 4.40 -7.36
N ALA A 18 9.38 4.09 -7.27
CA ALA A 18 8.33 5.10 -7.14
C ALA A 18 8.54 5.98 -5.90
N VAL A 19 8.84 5.37 -4.74
CA VAL A 19 9.09 6.10 -3.49
C VAL A 19 10.33 6.98 -3.61
N LYS A 20 11.44 6.49 -4.16
CA LYS A 20 12.65 7.30 -4.39
C LYS A 20 12.37 8.51 -5.28
N SER A 21 11.63 8.31 -6.36
CA SER A 21 11.22 9.40 -7.26
C SER A 21 10.35 10.43 -6.54
N ALA A 22 9.37 9.99 -5.76
CA ALA A 22 8.48 10.88 -5.01
C ALA A 22 9.25 11.68 -3.95
N LEU A 23 10.18 11.04 -3.22
CA LEU A 23 11.05 11.72 -2.26
C LEU A 23 11.96 12.75 -2.94
N ALA A 24 12.52 12.44 -4.10
CA ALA A 24 13.35 13.36 -4.88
C ALA A 24 12.57 14.60 -5.34
N ASP A 25 11.27 14.46 -5.60
CA ASP A 25 10.34 15.55 -5.94
C ASP A 25 9.80 16.29 -4.69
N GLY A 26 10.31 15.96 -3.49
CA GLY A 26 9.96 16.63 -2.24
C GLY A 26 8.65 16.15 -1.60
N ILE A 27 8.07 15.04 -2.07
CA ILE A 27 6.90 14.43 -1.45
C ILE A 27 7.35 13.63 -0.24
N THR A 28 7.02 14.11 0.97
CA THR A 28 7.53 13.51 2.21
C THR A 28 6.51 12.66 2.96
N ARG A 29 5.24 12.63 2.54
CA ARG A 29 4.21 11.78 3.17
C ARG A 29 3.59 10.85 2.13
N ILE A 30 4.05 9.60 2.12
CA ILE A 30 3.80 8.65 1.04
C ILE A 30 3.17 7.37 1.58
N GLN A 31 2.29 6.76 0.79
CA GLN A 31 1.86 5.37 0.97
C GLN A 31 2.17 4.49 -0.24
N VAL A 32 2.47 3.22 0.06
CA VAL A 32 2.66 2.11 -0.89
C VAL A 32 1.60 1.06 -0.63
N GLU A 33 0.62 0.96 -1.51
CA GLU A 33 -0.57 0.14 -1.36
C GLU A 33 -0.47 -1.14 -2.20
N LEU A 34 0.02 -2.22 -1.60
CA LEU A 34 -0.07 -3.57 -2.17
C LEU A 34 -1.34 -4.26 -1.63
N LEU A 35 -2.37 -4.40 -2.46
CA LEU A 35 -3.69 -4.89 -2.08
C LEU A 35 -3.95 -6.31 -2.57
N PHE A 36 -2.94 -7.17 -2.43
CA PHE A 36 -3.09 -8.60 -2.70
C PHE A 36 -3.84 -9.29 -1.54
N PRO A 37 -4.78 -10.21 -1.84
CA PRO A 37 -5.36 -11.08 -0.82
C PRO A 37 -4.28 -11.88 -0.10
N GLU A 38 -4.43 -12.07 1.21
CA GLU A 38 -3.52 -12.88 2.05
C GLU A 38 -2.04 -12.42 2.05
N LEU A 39 -1.78 -11.17 1.66
CA LEU A 39 -0.43 -10.60 1.64
C LEU A 39 0.24 -10.69 3.02
N LYS A 40 1.42 -11.29 3.07
CA LYS A 40 2.25 -11.35 4.27
C LYS A 40 3.07 -10.07 4.39
N PHE A 41 2.53 -9.06 5.08
CA PHE A 41 3.17 -7.75 5.20
C PHE A 41 4.60 -7.81 5.78
N MET A 42 4.91 -8.79 6.65
CA MET A 42 6.26 -8.99 7.18
C MET A 42 7.27 -9.30 6.08
N THR A 43 6.93 -10.22 5.17
CA THR A 43 7.77 -10.59 4.03
C THR A 43 7.97 -9.42 3.07
N VAL A 44 6.90 -8.65 2.81
CA VAL A 44 6.98 -7.43 2.01
C VAL A 44 7.92 -6.41 2.64
N ALA A 45 7.76 -6.16 3.94
CA ALA A 45 8.58 -5.20 4.67
C ALA A 45 10.06 -5.59 4.66
N GLU A 46 10.37 -6.87 4.87
CA GLU A 46 11.73 -7.39 4.84
C GLU A 46 12.41 -7.20 3.47
N GLN A 47 11.67 -7.36 2.36
CA GLN A 47 12.19 -7.11 1.01
C GLN A 47 12.26 -5.62 0.65
N PHE A 48 11.43 -4.77 1.26
CA PHE A 48 11.37 -3.33 0.99
C PHE A 48 12.47 -2.55 1.74
N LEU A 49 12.78 -2.95 2.97
CA LEU A 49 13.73 -2.29 3.87
C LEU A 49 15.17 -2.12 3.34
N PRO A 50 15.75 -3.07 2.59
CA PRO A 50 17.10 -2.93 2.03
C PRO A 50 17.32 -1.65 1.20
N GLN A 51 16.26 -1.03 0.69
CA GLN A 51 16.34 0.22 -0.08
C GLN A 51 16.58 1.46 0.79
N PHE A 52 16.49 1.33 2.13
CA PHE A 52 16.64 2.41 3.09
C PHE A 52 17.82 2.18 4.06
N THR A 53 18.71 1.22 3.76
CA THR A 53 19.83 0.89 4.65
C THR A 53 20.86 2.02 4.76
N GLU A 54 20.92 2.93 3.78
CA GLU A 54 21.80 4.11 3.82
C GLU A 54 21.52 5.05 5.00
N TYR A 55 20.30 4.98 5.56
CA TYR A 55 19.92 5.76 6.73
C TYR A 55 20.46 5.15 8.04
N GLU A 56 20.88 3.89 8.04
CA GLU A 56 21.42 3.18 9.20
C GLU A 56 20.52 3.36 10.44
N SER A 57 21.06 3.87 11.55
CA SER A 57 20.32 4.12 12.80
C SER A 57 19.33 5.28 12.74
N ARG A 58 19.34 6.07 11.66
CA ARG A 58 18.46 7.22 11.43
C ARG A 58 17.12 6.81 10.80
N LEU A 59 17.00 5.57 10.34
CA LEU A 59 15.73 4.97 9.96
C LEU A 59 14.98 4.48 11.22
N LYS A 60 13.71 4.84 11.29
CA LYS A 60 12.79 4.39 12.34
C LYS A 60 11.64 3.61 11.73
N VAL A 61 11.48 2.36 12.15
CA VAL A 61 10.44 1.45 11.66
C VAL A 61 9.38 1.28 12.74
N PHE A 62 8.11 1.48 12.36
CA PHE A 62 6.94 1.32 13.21
C PHE A 62 6.05 0.21 12.69
N PHE A 63 5.60 -0.67 13.58
CA PHE A 63 4.52 -1.61 13.30
C PHE A 63 3.21 -1.17 13.94
N ALA A 64 2.08 -1.67 13.44
CA ALA A 64 0.76 -1.38 14.02
C ALA A 64 0.70 -1.71 15.52
N ASP A 65 1.27 -2.85 15.93
CA ASP A 65 1.24 -3.34 17.31
C ASP A 65 2.61 -3.84 17.82
N ALA A 66 2.70 -3.97 19.15
CA ALA A 66 3.91 -4.39 19.86
C ALA A 66 4.31 -5.84 19.57
N GLY A 67 3.36 -6.72 19.24
CA GLY A 67 3.61 -8.12 18.89
C GLY A 67 4.31 -8.23 17.53
N ALA A 68 3.79 -7.56 16.51
CA ALA A 68 4.45 -7.47 15.20
C ALA A 68 5.84 -6.82 15.31
N ALA A 69 5.99 -5.75 16.09
CA ALA A 69 7.30 -5.14 16.34
C ALA A 69 8.28 -6.09 17.06
N ALA A 70 7.80 -6.87 18.03
CA ALA A 70 8.63 -7.86 18.73
C ALA A 70 9.03 -9.03 17.83
N LEU A 71 8.12 -9.47 16.95
CA LEU A 71 8.37 -10.49 15.95
C LEU A 71 9.46 -10.03 14.97
N ALA A 72 9.35 -8.80 14.46
CA ALA A 72 10.35 -8.20 13.59
C ALA A 72 11.73 -8.10 14.25
N ARG A 73 11.81 -7.64 15.51
CA ARG A 73 13.09 -7.61 16.26
C ARG A 73 13.72 -8.98 16.46
N ARG A 74 12.90 -10.04 16.55
CA ARG A 74 13.38 -11.42 16.70
C ARG A 74 13.90 -11.97 15.36
N ASP A 75 13.18 -11.71 14.28
CA ASP A 75 13.41 -12.33 12.97
C ASP A 75 14.42 -11.54 12.13
N TRP A 76 14.44 -10.20 12.23
CA TRP A 76 15.37 -9.33 11.50
C TRP A 76 16.62 -9.05 12.33
N THR A 77 17.57 -9.96 12.29
CA THR A 77 18.86 -9.83 12.99
C THR A 77 19.75 -8.78 12.32
N ASP A 78 20.68 -8.21 13.08
CA ASP A 78 21.71 -7.27 12.58
C ASP A 78 21.18 -5.99 11.92
N THR A 79 19.98 -5.58 12.26
CA THR A 79 19.41 -4.30 11.83
C THR A 79 20.06 -3.14 12.57
N GLN A 80 20.54 -2.13 11.82
CA GLN A 80 21.11 -0.90 12.39
C GLN A 80 20.05 0.13 12.77
N PHE A 81 18.85 -0.02 12.23
CA PHE A 81 17.70 0.85 12.45
C PHE A 81 16.89 0.44 13.68
N GLN A 82 16.03 1.34 14.16
CA GLN A 82 15.23 1.11 15.34
C GLN A 82 13.83 0.59 14.97
N ILE A 83 13.35 -0.43 15.68
CA ILE A 83 12.00 -1.00 15.50
C ILE A 83 11.13 -0.71 16.71
N SER A 84 9.99 -0.07 16.48
CA SER A 84 8.98 0.25 17.48
C SER A 84 7.57 -0.12 16.99
N ASP A 85 6.57 0.08 17.85
CA ASP A 85 5.16 0.03 17.49
C ASP A 85 4.59 1.44 17.46
N ILE A 86 3.50 1.66 16.71
CA ILE A 86 2.71 2.90 16.78
C ILE A 86 2.14 3.00 18.19
N GLY A 87 1.52 1.90 18.64
CA GLY A 87 1.05 1.73 20.01
C GLY A 87 -0.20 2.54 20.32
N THR A 88 -1.25 1.88 20.76
CA THR A 88 -2.46 2.53 21.27
C THR A 88 -2.49 2.62 22.81
N GLY A 89 -1.42 2.15 23.47
CA GLY A 89 -1.30 2.08 24.93
C GLY A 89 -0.90 3.41 25.59
N ARG A 90 -1.35 3.63 26.83
CA ARG A 90 -1.14 4.86 27.62
C ARG A 90 0.29 5.04 28.18
N ALA A 91 1.16 4.04 28.06
CA ALA A 91 2.40 3.95 28.84
C ALA A 91 3.64 4.56 28.17
N ALA A 92 3.62 4.84 26.87
CA ALA A 92 4.72 5.47 26.16
C ALA A 92 4.29 6.82 25.58
N SER A 93 4.97 7.90 25.99
CA SER A 93 4.84 9.21 25.35
C SER A 93 5.24 9.07 23.87
N LEU A 94 4.41 9.59 22.96
CA LEU A 94 4.69 9.55 21.52
C LEU A 94 5.94 10.36 21.19
N GLU A 95 6.19 11.42 21.94
CA GLU A 95 7.36 12.28 21.86
C GLU A 95 8.65 11.49 22.11
N ALA A 96 8.64 10.54 23.05
CA ALA A 96 9.80 9.68 23.30
C ALA A 96 10.12 8.72 22.14
N LYS A 97 9.17 8.50 21.21
CA LYS A 97 9.36 7.57 20.08
C LYS A 97 10.13 8.22 18.91
N ILE A 98 10.17 9.55 18.84
CA ILE A 98 10.77 10.31 17.75
C ILE A 98 11.99 11.07 18.27
N GLN A 99 13.18 10.75 17.77
CA GLN A 99 14.41 11.42 18.14
C GLN A 99 14.79 12.52 17.13
N PRO A 100 15.57 13.53 17.53
CA PRO A 100 16.08 14.56 16.60
C PRO A 100 16.94 13.99 15.46
N GLU A 101 17.65 12.90 15.70
CA GLU A 101 18.55 12.25 14.76
C GLU A 101 17.83 11.30 13.79
N ASP A 102 16.57 10.96 14.05
CA ASP A 102 15.75 10.17 13.13
C ASP A 102 15.47 11.01 11.86
N GLU A 103 15.79 10.48 10.68
CA GLU A 103 15.67 11.19 9.40
C GLU A 103 14.51 10.68 8.53
N ILE A 104 14.17 9.40 8.64
CA ILE A 104 13.11 8.77 7.82
C ILE A 104 12.33 7.74 8.63
N PHE A 105 11.02 7.68 8.37
CA PHE A 105 10.08 6.90 9.16
C PHE A 105 9.29 5.96 8.26
N LEU A 106 9.29 4.67 8.58
CA LEU A 106 8.57 3.64 7.85
C LEU A 106 7.50 3.01 8.76
N PHE A 107 6.23 3.11 8.36
CA PHE A 107 5.10 2.51 9.05
C PHE A 107 4.62 1.27 8.29
N ILE A 108 4.76 0.11 8.92
CA ILE A 108 4.42 -1.19 8.34
C ILE A 108 2.98 -1.57 8.69
N ALA A 109 2.18 -1.73 7.64
CA ALA A 109 0.79 -2.17 7.68
C ALA A 109 -0.09 -1.46 8.72
N PRO A 110 -0.01 -0.12 8.89
CA PRO A 110 -0.90 0.57 9.81
C PRO A 110 -2.36 0.42 9.33
N THR A 111 -3.28 0.31 10.28
CA THR A 111 -4.70 0.15 9.97
C THR A 111 -5.50 1.39 10.38
N SER A 112 -6.78 1.37 10.07
CA SER A 112 -7.74 2.40 10.45
C SER A 112 -7.85 2.62 11.98
N VAL A 113 -7.38 1.65 12.79
CA VAL A 113 -7.32 1.71 14.25
C VAL A 113 -6.21 2.65 14.73
N GLU A 114 -5.05 2.62 14.07
CA GLU A 114 -3.88 3.40 14.47
C GLU A 114 -3.90 4.85 13.98
N VAL A 115 -4.83 5.22 13.09
CA VAL A 115 -4.90 6.56 12.47
C VAL A 115 -4.78 7.72 13.48
N PRO A 116 -5.48 7.74 14.63
CA PRO A 116 -5.37 8.86 15.58
C PRO A 116 -3.97 9.03 16.17
N GLN A 117 -3.22 7.94 16.35
CA GLN A 117 -1.84 7.96 16.86
C GLN A 117 -0.85 8.23 15.74
N LEU A 118 -1.09 7.65 14.56
CA LEU A 118 -0.30 7.87 13.36
C LEU A 118 -0.29 9.35 12.96
N GLU A 119 -1.44 10.02 13.01
CA GLU A 119 -1.55 11.46 12.74
C GLU A 119 -0.67 12.28 13.70
N LYS A 120 -0.71 12.01 15.01
CA LYS A 120 0.14 12.66 16.01
C LYS A 120 1.62 12.38 15.81
N LEU A 121 1.99 11.14 15.44
CA LEU A 121 3.37 10.82 15.11
C LEU A 121 3.82 11.60 13.88
N CYS A 122 3.01 11.71 12.84
CA CYS A 122 3.31 12.54 11.68
C CYS A 122 3.46 14.03 12.04
N GLU A 123 2.68 14.56 12.98
CA GLU A 123 2.85 15.93 13.50
C GLU A 123 4.20 16.12 14.21
N LEU A 124 4.62 15.15 15.03
CA LEU A 124 5.93 15.17 15.71
C LEU A 124 7.10 14.96 14.75
N ILE A 125 6.91 14.15 13.72
CA ILE A 125 7.89 13.91 12.66
C ILE A 125 8.15 15.18 11.85
N GLY A 126 7.11 15.98 11.61
CA GLY A 126 7.20 17.22 10.86
C GLY A 126 7.41 16.98 9.37
N ASP A 127 8.36 17.69 8.76
CA ASP A 127 8.63 17.64 7.32
C ASP A 127 9.50 16.46 6.89
N ARG A 128 10.01 15.66 7.83
CA ARG A 128 10.84 14.49 7.54
C ARG A 128 10.04 13.40 6.82
N PRO A 129 10.65 12.65 5.88
CA PRO A 129 9.98 11.57 5.15
C PRO A 129 9.27 10.52 6.02
N VAL A 130 8.01 10.26 5.68
CA VAL A 130 7.12 9.25 6.23
C VAL A 130 6.61 8.38 5.09
N ILE A 131 6.90 7.08 5.17
CA ILE A 131 6.44 6.07 4.22
C ILE A 131 5.52 5.11 4.95
N MET A 132 4.34 4.87 4.42
CA MET A 132 3.38 3.88 4.93
C MET A 132 3.34 2.70 3.96
N LEU A 133 3.91 1.56 4.37
CA LEU A 133 3.99 0.36 3.55
C LEU A 133 2.82 -0.56 3.83
N THR A 134 2.10 -0.96 2.79
CA THR A 134 0.91 -1.82 2.85
C THR A 134 -0.18 -1.35 3.82
N PRO A 135 -0.51 -0.05 3.89
CA PRO A 135 -1.45 0.42 4.89
C PRO A 135 -2.89 0.00 4.56
N ARG A 136 -3.74 -0.01 5.58
CA ARG A 136 -5.19 -0.26 5.52
C ARG A 136 -5.93 0.82 6.34
N LEU A 137 -5.69 2.09 6.00
CA LEU A 137 -6.19 3.24 6.76
C LEU A 137 -7.69 3.46 6.60
N GLU A 138 -8.24 3.05 5.46
CA GLU A 138 -9.68 3.04 5.20
C GLU A 138 -10.23 1.65 5.50
N ASP A 139 -11.20 1.59 6.40
CA ASP A 139 -11.95 0.37 6.65
C ASP A 139 -13.44 0.70 6.77
N SER A 140 -14.21 0.28 5.76
CA SER A 140 -15.66 0.43 5.69
C SER A 140 -16.40 -0.50 6.66
N SER A 141 -15.71 -1.51 7.21
CA SER A 141 -16.28 -2.47 8.17
C SER A 141 -16.23 -1.98 9.63
N VAL A 142 -15.56 -0.85 9.91
CA VAL A 142 -15.60 -0.22 11.23
C VAL A 142 -16.96 0.45 11.45
N VAL A 143 -17.90 -0.34 11.92
CA VAL A 143 -19.21 0.11 12.41
C VAL A 143 -19.03 0.73 13.81
N GLY A 144 -19.72 1.84 14.09
CA GLY A 144 -19.73 2.46 15.42
C GLY A 144 -18.73 3.60 15.66
N ILE A 145 -17.86 3.94 14.70
CA ILE A 145 -17.12 5.21 14.76
C ILE A 145 -18.04 6.38 14.42
N GLY A 146 -18.12 7.37 15.31
CA GLY A 146 -18.89 8.58 15.11
C GLY A 146 -18.41 9.37 13.89
N TYR A 147 -19.27 10.23 13.34
CA TYR A 147 -18.98 11.07 12.18
C TYR A 147 -17.65 11.81 12.29
N THR A 148 -17.37 12.41 13.44
CA THR A 148 -16.13 13.15 13.71
C THR A 148 -14.88 12.28 13.49
N ALA A 149 -14.87 11.04 13.97
CA ALA A 149 -13.72 10.15 13.81
C ALA A 149 -13.50 9.75 12.33
N ARG A 150 -14.58 9.59 11.57
CA ARG A 150 -14.51 9.35 10.12
C ARG A 150 -13.95 10.56 9.38
N GLU A 151 -14.40 11.75 9.76
CA GLU A 151 -13.94 13.00 9.15
C GLU A 151 -12.46 13.25 9.42
N THR A 152 -12.01 13.10 10.67
CA THR A 152 -10.59 13.22 11.05
C THR A 152 -9.73 12.25 10.25
N ARG A 153 -10.16 10.99 10.14
CA ARG A 153 -9.46 9.98 9.33
C ARG A 153 -9.38 10.40 7.86
N ARG A 154 -10.51 10.78 7.26
CA ARG A 154 -10.56 11.21 5.86
C ARG A 154 -9.63 12.40 5.62
N ARG A 155 -9.64 13.38 6.52
CA ARG A 155 -8.74 14.54 6.48
C ARG A 155 -7.28 14.10 6.49
N PHE A 156 -6.89 13.26 7.44
CA PHE A 156 -5.51 12.78 7.54
C PHE A 156 -5.08 12.02 6.29
N ILE A 157 -5.89 11.07 5.81
CA ILE A 157 -5.60 10.27 4.61
C ILE A 157 -5.43 11.16 3.38
N SER A 158 -6.22 12.23 3.25
CA SER A 158 -6.09 13.17 2.13
C SER A 158 -4.76 13.93 2.07
N THR A 159 -3.94 13.87 3.13
CA THR A 159 -2.60 14.47 3.17
C THR A 159 -1.49 13.53 2.69
N ILE A 160 -1.82 12.28 2.37
CA ILE A 160 -0.87 11.22 2.05
C ILE A 160 -0.88 10.98 0.54
N GLU A 161 0.28 11.03 -0.09
CA GLU A 161 0.42 10.72 -1.51
C GLU A 161 0.39 9.21 -1.73
N SER A 162 -0.55 8.72 -2.56
CA SER A 162 -0.61 7.32 -2.99
C SER A 162 0.46 7.07 -4.05
N CYS A 163 1.72 6.88 -3.65
CA CYS A 163 2.87 6.80 -4.56
C CYS A 163 2.85 5.53 -5.42
N TYR A 164 2.51 4.40 -4.82
CA TYR A 164 2.38 3.13 -5.52
C TYR A 164 1.09 2.44 -5.09
N TYR A 165 0.33 1.94 -6.05
CA TYR A 165 -0.93 1.25 -5.81
C TYR A 165 -1.05 0.06 -6.75
N ILE A 166 -1.34 -1.11 -6.21
CA ILE A 166 -1.77 -2.25 -7.01
C ILE A 166 -2.86 -3.03 -6.29
N ARG A 167 -3.99 -3.21 -6.98
CA ARG A 167 -5.12 -4.00 -6.50
C ARG A 167 -5.70 -4.84 -7.64
N PRO A 168 -5.64 -6.18 -7.55
CA PRO A 168 -6.51 -7.03 -8.34
C PRO A 168 -7.98 -6.69 -8.04
N VAL A 169 -8.75 -6.40 -9.08
CA VAL A 169 -10.18 -6.06 -8.94
C VAL A 169 -11.01 -7.33 -9.04
N ASP A 170 -10.69 -8.17 -10.01
CA ASP A 170 -11.16 -9.54 -10.20
C ASP A 170 -10.01 -10.38 -10.81
N ASP A 171 -10.34 -11.53 -11.39
CA ASP A 171 -9.36 -12.49 -11.93
C ASP A 171 -8.64 -11.95 -13.17
N GLU A 172 -9.26 -11.01 -13.89
CA GLU A 172 -8.85 -10.56 -15.22
C GLU A 172 -8.57 -9.04 -15.23
N SER A 173 -8.58 -8.35 -14.09
CA SER A 173 -8.36 -6.90 -14.06
C SER A 173 -7.67 -6.39 -12.80
N ALA A 174 -6.96 -5.28 -12.97
CA ALA A 174 -6.22 -4.63 -11.91
C ALA A 174 -6.32 -3.10 -11.99
N LEU A 175 -6.37 -2.45 -10.83
CA LEU A 175 -6.14 -1.02 -10.69
C LEU A 175 -4.69 -0.81 -10.26
N PHE A 176 -3.97 0.01 -11.00
CA PHE A 176 -2.54 0.23 -10.85
C PHE A 176 -2.20 1.72 -10.80
N ARG A 177 -1.18 2.09 -10.04
CA ARG A 177 -0.52 3.39 -10.09
C ARG A 177 0.94 3.22 -9.69
N CYS A 178 1.84 3.87 -10.41
CA CYS A 178 3.25 3.95 -10.07
C CYS A 178 3.74 5.38 -10.34
N TYR A 179 4.09 6.12 -9.28
CA TYR A 179 4.59 7.49 -9.37
C TYR A 179 5.84 7.57 -10.28
N PRO A 180 5.98 8.61 -11.13
CA PRO A 180 5.10 9.78 -11.30
C PRO A 180 3.93 9.56 -12.28
N GLY A 181 3.68 8.31 -12.68
CA GLY A 181 2.58 7.93 -13.56
C GLY A 181 1.19 8.12 -12.93
N GLN A 182 0.20 8.11 -13.81
CA GLN A 182 -1.21 8.27 -13.46
C GLN A 182 -1.84 6.96 -12.97
N TRP A 183 -3.12 7.01 -12.62
CA TRP A 183 -3.91 5.82 -12.32
C TRP A 183 -4.24 5.08 -13.61
N GLU A 184 -4.08 3.77 -13.60
CA GLU A 184 -4.29 2.92 -14.78
C GLU A 184 -5.21 1.77 -14.43
N VAL A 185 -6.15 1.45 -15.33
CA VAL A 185 -6.94 0.23 -15.25
C VAL A 185 -6.42 -0.73 -16.31
N TRP A 186 -6.11 -1.94 -15.88
CA TRP A 186 -5.58 -3.02 -16.70
C TRP A 186 -6.60 -4.15 -16.78
N GLN A 187 -6.70 -4.77 -17.95
CA GLN A 187 -7.57 -5.92 -18.19
C GLN A 187 -6.81 -6.97 -19.00
N GLU A 188 -6.99 -8.24 -18.65
CA GLU A 188 -6.48 -9.39 -19.39
C GLU A 188 -7.31 -9.58 -20.66
N ILE A 189 -6.64 -9.57 -21.81
CA ILE A 189 -7.21 -9.77 -23.14
C ILE A 189 -6.29 -10.75 -23.85
N GLU A 190 -6.82 -11.91 -24.25
CA GLU A 190 -6.05 -12.96 -24.94
C GLU A 190 -4.79 -13.41 -24.14
N ASP A 191 -4.96 -13.67 -22.83
CA ASP A 191 -3.90 -14.08 -21.89
C ASP A 191 -2.79 -13.02 -21.65
N GLU A 192 -2.99 -11.76 -22.09
CA GLU A 192 -2.08 -10.65 -21.82
C GLU A 192 -2.80 -9.47 -21.16
N TYR A 193 -2.21 -8.93 -20.09
CA TYR A 193 -2.71 -7.70 -19.46
C TYR A 193 -2.41 -6.48 -20.32
N GLN A 194 -3.46 -5.73 -20.66
CA GLN A 194 -3.38 -4.49 -21.42
C GLN A 194 -3.97 -3.33 -20.62
N LYS A 195 -3.35 -2.16 -20.71
CA LYS A 195 -3.90 -0.92 -20.16
C LYS A 195 -5.10 -0.49 -20.99
N ILE A 196 -6.27 -0.45 -20.37
CA ILE A 196 -7.53 -0.06 -21.04
C ILE A 196 -7.89 1.41 -20.81
N VAL A 197 -7.43 2.02 -19.71
CA VAL A 197 -7.62 3.46 -19.45
C VAL A 197 -6.57 4.01 -18.50
N GLU A 198 -6.29 5.31 -18.65
CA GLU A 198 -5.45 6.12 -17.75
C GLU A 198 -6.28 7.30 -17.21
N LEU A 199 -6.15 7.58 -15.91
CA LEU A 199 -6.98 8.52 -15.16
C LEU A 199 -6.10 9.42 -14.27
N PRO A 200 -6.40 10.72 -14.16
CA PRO A 200 -5.62 11.64 -13.33
C PRO A 200 -5.81 11.41 -11.81
N LYS A 201 -6.82 10.62 -11.41
CA LYS A 201 -7.17 10.35 -10.02
C LYS A 201 -7.69 8.93 -9.86
N LYS A 202 -7.65 8.42 -8.63
CA LYS A 202 -8.20 7.11 -8.26
C LYS A 202 -9.68 7.06 -8.63
N PRO A 203 -10.12 6.09 -9.47
CA PRO A 203 -11.54 5.94 -9.76
C PRO A 203 -12.29 5.49 -8.50
N SER A 204 -13.55 5.91 -8.38
CA SER A 204 -14.47 5.31 -7.41
C SER A 204 -14.78 3.86 -7.77
N GLY A 205 -15.38 3.10 -6.85
CA GLY A 205 -15.83 1.73 -7.13
C GLY A 205 -16.79 1.68 -8.33
N ASP A 206 -17.80 2.55 -8.34
CA ASP A 206 -18.78 2.62 -9.43
C ASP A 206 -18.15 3.06 -10.76
N GLU A 207 -17.19 3.99 -10.74
CA GLU A 207 -16.45 4.42 -11.94
C GLU A 207 -15.62 3.26 -12.50
N LEU A 208 -14.93 2.52 -11.64
CA LEU A 208 -14.13 1.37 -12.02
C LEU A 208 -14.99 0.25 -12.62
N ASP A 209 -16.13 -0.07 -12.00
CA ASP A 209 -17.08 -1.05 -12.50
C ASP A 209 -17.61 -0.66 -13.89
N ALA A 210 -17.93 0.62 -14.09
CA ALA A 210 -18.40 1.13 -15.38
C ALA A 210 -17.32 1.07 -16.47
N ILE A 211 -16.05 1.30 -16.12
CA ILE A 211 -14.91 1.19 -17.05
C ILE A 211 -14.73 -0.26 -17.50
N LEU A 212 -14.71 -1.21 -16.55
CA LEU A 212 -14.53 -2.63 -16.84
C LEU A 212 -15.69 -3.21 -17.67
N LEU A 213 -16.93 -2.81 -17.37
CA LEU A 213 -18.09 -3.22 -18.17
C LEU A 213 -18.00 -2.73 -19.62
N LYS A 214 -17.54 -1.50 -19.85
CA LYS A 214 -17.34 -0.96 -21.21
C LYS A 214 -16.22 -1.68 -21.96
N GLY A 215 -15.11 -1.97 -21.28
CA GLY A 215 -14.00 -2.77 -21.83
C GLY A 215 -14.46 -4.14 -22.30
N GLN A 216 -15.30 -4.82 -21.51
CA GLN A 216 -15.92 -6.09 -21.89
C GLN A 216 -16.82 -5.94 -23.13
N THR A 217 -17.65 -4.90 -23.22
CA THR A 217 -18.54 -4.69 -24.38
C THR A 217 -17.81 -4.35 -25.68
N ALA A 218 -16.66 -3.67 -25.61
CA ALA A 218 -15.85 -3.39 -26.79
C ALA A 218 -15.22 -4.69 -27.36
N ASN A 219 -14.94 -5.67 -26.51
CA ASN A 219 -14.35 -6.96 -26.88
C ASN A 219 -15.38 -8.07 -27.16
N THR A 220 -16.67 -7.88 -26.82
CA THR A 220 -17.74 -8.87 -26.98
C THR A 220 -18.69 -8.59 -28.15
N ALA A 221 -18.21 -7.93 -29.19
CA ALA A 221 -18.93 -7.86 -30.46
C ALA A 221 -19.22 -9.26 -31.06
N ASP A 222 -18.64 -10.34 -30.52
CA ASP A 222 -19.05 -11.74 -30.75
C ASP A 222 -18.84 -12.63 -29.50
N ALA A 223 -19.63 -12.50 -28.41
CA ALA A 223 -19.84 -13.60 -27.46
C ALA A 223 -20.96 -13.37 -26.44
N THR A 224 -21.81 -14.39 -26.25
CA THR A 224 -22.86 -14.50 -25.22
C THR A 224 -22.34 -14.38 -23.77
N PRO A 225 -23.15 -13.83 -22.83
CA PRO A 225 -22.70 -13.54 -21.47
C PRO A 225 -22.48 -14.81 -20.63
N ALA A 226 -21.25 -15.03 -20.19
CA ALA A 226 -20.87 -16.13 -19.29
C ALA A 226 -21.08 -15.77 -17.81
N ARG A 227 -21.46 -16.77 -17.02
CA ARG A 227 -21.82 -16.68 -15.60
C ARG A 227 -20.61 -16.36 -14.72
N LYS A 228 -20.86 -15.57 -13.65
CA LYS A 228 -19.89 -15.14 -12.63
C LYS A 228 -18.95 -16.28 -12.15
N PRO A 229 -17.62 -16.12 -12.27
CA PRO A 229 -16.66 -17.07 -11.71
C PRO A 229 -16.57 -16.96 -10.18
N SER A 230 -16.16 -18.06 -9.56
CA SER A 230 -16.02 -18.23 -8.11
C SER A 230 -14.64 -17.77 -7.63
N VAL A 231 -14.62 -16.92 -6.60
CA VAL A 231 -13.46 -16.36 -5.87
C VAL A 231 -12.41 -17.40 -5.43
N PHE A 232 -12.73 -18.70 -5.47
CA PHE A 232 -11.79 -19.77 -5.10
C PHE A 232 -10.81 -20.19 -6.21
N LYS A 233 -11.11 -19.92 -7.49
CA LYS A 233 -10.22 -20.29 -8.61
C LYS A 233 -9.16 -19.23 -8.91
N SER A 234 -9.42 -17.98 -8.55
CA SER A 234 -8.52 -16.83 -8.69
C SER A 234 -7.20 -17.05 -7.95
N LEU A 235 -7.29 -17.57 -6.72
CA LEU A 235 -6.15 -17.88 -5.86
C LEU A 235 -5.26 -18.99 -6.45
N GLN A 236 -5.85 -20.03 -7.07
CA GLN A 236 -5.08 -21.16 -7.60
C GLN A 236 -4.33 -20.87 -8.90
N ARG A 237 -4.83 -19.98 -9.77
CA ARG A 237 -4.12 -19.63 -11.01
C ARG A 237 -2.99 -18.63 -10.77
N PHE A 238 -3.19 -17.66 -9.88
CA PHE A 238 -2.16 -16.70 -9.54
C PHE A 238 -1.02 -17.32 -8.71
N ILE A 239 -1.32 -18.19 -7.74
CA ILE A 239 -0.27 -18.95 -7.00
C ILE A 239 0.58 -19.82 -7.95
N LYS A 240 -0.02 -20.34 -9.04
CA LYS A 240 0.70 -21.18 -10.01
C LYS A 240 1.61 -20.36 -10.94
N ALA A 241 1.29 -19.09 -11.16
CA ALA A 241 2.18 -18.13 -11.84
C ALA A 241 3.32 -17.66 -10.93
N LEU A 242 3.12 -17.66 -9.60
CA LEU A 242 4.13 -17.28 -8.59
C LEU A 242 5.06 -18.42 -8.14
N SER A 243 4.78 -19.67 -8.54
CA SER A 243 5.57 -20.85 -8.14
C SER A 243 6.49 -21.40 -9.24
N SER A 244 6.76 -20.61 -10.29
CA SER A 244 7.64 -21.00 -11.40
C SER A 244 8.76 -19.99 -11.59
#